data_AF-A0A2H0VPB9-F1
#
_entry.id   AF-A0A2H0VPB9-F1
#
_cell.length_a   1.000
_cell.length_b   1.000
_cell.length_c   1.000
_cell.angle_alpha   90.00
_cell.angle_beta   90.00
_cell.angle_gamma   90.00
#
_symmetry.space_group_name_H-M   'P 1'
#
loop_
_entity.id
_entity.type
_entity.pdbx_description
1 polymer ?
#
loop_
_entity_poly.entity_id
_entity_poly.type
_entity_poly.pdbx_seq_one_letter_code
_entity_poly.pdbx_strand_id
1 'polypeptide(L)'
;ETLLQNVNDNEKVRKDLCQYPFKIENLKITISFESKQNIVNPERITFISARDNIIKYYHNPPTGYRVLIHEETFEEAKEKLGQK
;
A
#
# COMPACT_ATOMS: atom_id res chain seq x y z
N GLU A 1 8.13 17.81 2.31
CA GLU A 1 8.85 16.86 3.17
C GLU A 1 8.43 15.44 2.78
N THR A 2 9.35 14.52 2.54
CA THR A 2 9.04 13.18 2.00
C THR A 2 8.60 12.22 3.12
N LEU A 3 7.71 11.27 2.80
CA LEU A 3 7.24 10.24 3.75
C LEU A 3 8.40 9.55 4.49
N LEU A 4 9.50 9.27 3.77
CA LEU A 4 10.70 8.65 4.33
C LEU A 4 11.35 9.50 5.42
N GLN A 5 11.41 10.82 5.22
CA GLN A 5 11.97 11.74 6.20
C GLN A 5 11.11 11.73 7.48
N ASN A 6 9.80 11.85 7.35
CA ASN A 6 8.86 11.82 8.48
C ASN A 6 8.97 10.53 9.32
N VAL A 7 9.25 9.40 8.68
CA VAL A 7 9.44 8.12 9.39
C VAL A 7 10.80 8.07 10.09
N ASN A 8 11.88 8.47 9.42
CA ASN A 8 13.23 8.47 10.01
C ASN A 8 13.36 9.49 11.16
N ASP A 9 12.62 10.59 11.12
CA ASP A 9 12.63 11.62 12.16
C ASP A 9 11.78 11.29 13.38
N ASN A 10 10.93 10.26 13.29
CA ASN A 10 10.05 9.88 14.38
C ASN A 10 10.80 9.04 15.43
N GLU A 11 11.24 9.69 16.51
CA GLU A 11 11.98 9.05 17.61
C GLU A 11 11.25 7.89 18.28
N LYS A 12 9.90 7.87 18.24
CA LYS A 12 9.10 6.83 18.90
C LYS A 12 9.23 5.47 18.22
N VAL A 13 9.42 5.45 16.89
CA VAL A 13 9.60 4.21 16.15
C VAL A 13 11.06 3.76 16.15
N ARG A 14 12.05 4.67 16.21
CA ARG A 14 13.49 4.34 16.14
C ARG A 14 13.93 3.17 17.04
N LYS A 15 13.42 3.12 18.27
CA LYS A 15 13.78 2.08 19.26
C LYS A 15 13.31 0.67 18.87
N ASP A 16 12.29 0.56 18.04
CA ASP A 16 11.65 -0.70 17.68
C ASP A 16 12.15 -1.23 16.33
N LEU A 17 13.20 -0.60 15.75
CA LEU A 17 13.64 -0.84 14.38
C LEU A 17 15.03 -1.46 14.32
N CYS A 18 15.09 -2.68 13.78
CA CYS A 18 16.35 -3.42 13.58
C CYS A 18 17.23 -2.82 12.47
N GLN A 19 16.66 -1.98 11.58
CA GLN A 19 17.38 -1.33 10.50
C GLN A 19 16.99 0.16 10.46
N TYR A 20 17.92 1.00 10.90
CA TYR A 20 17.80 2.45 10.92
C TYR A 20 19.08 3.09 10.34
N PRO A 21 18.99 4.16 9.52
CA PRO A 21 17.76 4.75 8.98
C PRO A 21 17.10 3.86 7.92
N PHE A 22 15.80 4.02 7.72
CA PHE A 22 15.11 3.41 6.60
C PHE A 22 15.57 4.01 5.28
N LYS A 23 15.60 3.15 4.27
CA LYS A 23 15.74 3.51 2.86
C LYS A 23 14.38 3.39 2.17
N ILE A 24 14.27 3.98 0.98
CA ILE A 24 13.02 3.93 0.18
C ILE A 24 12.57 2.49 -0.11
N GLU A 25 13.51 1.56 -0.29
CA GLU A 25 13.29 0.11 -0.47
C GLU A 25 12.67 -0.59 0.76
N ASN A 26 12.74 0.05 1.93
CA ASN A 26 12.09 -0.44 3.15
C ASN A 26 10.64 0.07 3.28
N LEU A 27 10.19 1.00 2.43
CA LEU A 27 8.86 1.57 2.53
C LEU A 27 7.83 0.77 1.71
N LYS A 28 6.73 0.45 2.38
CA LYS A 28 5.49 -0.03 1.75
C LYS A 28 4.37 0.92 2.13
N ILE A 29 3.69 1.46 1.13
CA ILE A 29 2.46 2.24 1.34
C ILE A 29 1.28 1.29 1.20
N THR A 30 0.27 1.48 2.04
CA THR A 30 -0.93 0.65 2.04
C THR A 30 -2.15 1.53 2.24
N ILE A 31 -3.19 1.28 1.45
CA ILE A 31 -4.51 1.89 1.59
C ILE A 31 -5.50 0.76 1.84
N SER A 32 -6.19 0.80 2.98
CA SER A 32 -7.27 -0.13 3.31
C SER A 32 -8.61 0.58 3.21
N PHE A 33 -9.57 -0.04 2.54
CA PHE A 33 -10.94 0.44 2.45
C PHE A 33 -11.83 -0.39 3.35
N GLU A 34 -12.41 0.27 4.36
CA GLU A 34 -13.37 -0.34 5.26
C GLU A 34 -14.76 0.24 5.00
N SER A 35 -15.76 -0.64 4.94
CA SER A 35 -17.16 -0.25 4.82
C SER A 35 -17.82 -0.42 6.18
N LYS A 36 -18.62 0.57 6.62
CA LYS A 36 -19.38 0.48 7.88
C LYS A 36 -20.34 -0.70 7.88
N GLN A 37 -20.89 -1.04 6.72
CA GLN A 37 -21.62 -2.27 6.53
C GLN A 37 -20.61 -3.31 6.05
N ASN A 38 -20.51 -4.46 6.74
CA ASN A 38 -19.71 -5.64 6.35
C ASN A 38 -20.19 -6.29 5.04
N ILE A 39 -20.53 -5.49 4.03
CA ILE A 39 -20.94 -5.92 2.71
C ILE A 39 -19.66 -6.32 1.98
N VAL A 40 -19.42 -7.63 1.96
CA VAL A 40 -18.35 -8.23 1.18
C VAL A 40 -18.82 -8.27 -0.26
N ASN A 41 -18.40 -7.29 -1.04
CA ASN A 41 -18.55 -7.34 -2.50
C ASN A 41 -17.25 -7.96 -3.08
N PRO A 42 -17.31 -9.15 -3.72
CA PRO A 42 -16.15 -9.85 -4.26
C PRO A 42 -15.41 -9.06 -5.35
N GLU A 43 -16.07 -8.09 -5.99
CA GLU A 43 -15.49 -7.25 -7.04
C GLU A 43 -14.89 -5.95 -6.48
N ARG A 44 -15.08 -5.69 -5.18
CA ARG A 44 -14.59 -4.45 -4.55
C ARG A 44 -13.14 -4.62 -4.10
N ILE A 45 -12.30 -3.69 -4.54
CA ILE A 45 -10.96 -3.49 -3.97
C ILE A 45 -11.13 -3.08 -2.50
N THR A 46 -10.58 -3.89 -1.61
CA THR A 46 -10.57 -3.61 -0.16
C THR A 46 -9.21 -3.17 0.32
N PHE A 47 -8.17 -3.37 -0.50
CA PHE A 47 -6.79 -3.13 -0.09
C PHE A 47 -5.91 -2.84 -1.30
N ILE A 48 -5.09 -1.80 -1.21
CA ILE A 48 -4.06 -1.46 -2.20
C ILE A 48 -2.72 -1.41 -1.48
N SER A 49 -1.68 -1.95 -2.08
CA SER A 49 -0.32 -1.74 -1.58
C SER A 49 0.64 -1.35 -2.69
N ALA A 50 1.53 -0.41 -2.39
CA ALA A 50 2.61 0.00 -3.27
C ALA A 50 3.95 -0.31 -2.59
N ARG A 51 4.82 -1.03 -3.30
CA ARG A 51 6.19 -1.36 -2.90
C ARG A 51 7.03 -1.60 -4.15
N ASP A 52 8.28 -1.14 -4.16
CA ASP A 52 9.25 -1.39 -5.24
C ASP A 52 8.70 -1.01 -6.63
N ASN A 53 8.02 0.15 -6.72
CA ASN A 53 7.33 0.66 -7.91
C ASN A 53 6.17 -0.20 -8.45
N ILE A 54 5.76 -1.24 -7.72
CA ILE A 54 4.62 -2.09 -8.07
C ILE A 54 3.44 -1.76 -7.15
N ILE A 55 2.30 -1.49 -7.76
CA ILE A 55 1.00 -1.31 -7.13
C ILE A 55 0.23 -2.62 -7.27
N LYS A 56 -0.31 -3.11 -6.15
CA LYS A 56 -1.11 -4.33 -6.09
C LYS A 56 -2.47 -4.03 -5.49
N TYR A 57 -3.52 -4.52 -6.15
CA TYR A 57 -4.91 -4.36 -5.76
C TYR A 57 -5.44 -5.68 -5.26
N TYR A 58 -6.10 -5.68 -4.11
CA TYR A 58 -6.58 -6.88 -3.47
C TYR A 58 -8.04 -6.78 -3.07
N HIS A 59 -8.69 -7.95 -3.07
CA HIS A 59 -9.96 -8.20 -2.44
C HIS A 59 -9.74 -9.06 -1.18
N ASN A 60 -10.51 -8.78 -0.12
CA ASN A 60 -10.59 -9.61 1.08
C ASN A 60 -11.90 -10.40 1.04
N PRO A 61 -11.90 -11.63 0.50
CA PRO A 61 -13.05 -12.52 0.64
C PRO A 61 -13.31 -12.85 2.11
N PRO A 62 -14.53 -13.31 2.45
CA PRO A 62 -14.88 -13.71 3.82
C PRO A 62 -13.99 -14.84 4.37
N THR A 63 -13.32 -15.58 3.47
CA THR A 63 -12.39 -16.66 3.79
C THR A 63 -11.07 -16.18 4.42
N GLY A 64 -10.86 -14.87 4.52
CA GLY A 64 -9.79 -14.25 5.31
C GLY A 64 -8.46 -14.05 4.57
N TYR A 65 -8.28 -14.63 3.38
CA TYR A 65 -7.06 -14.48 2.59
C TYR A 65 -7.21 -13.40 1.54
N ARG A 66 -6.28 -12.44 1.51
CA ARG A 66 -6.17 -11.44 0.42
C ARG A 66 -5.99 -12.14 -0.92
N VAL A 67 -6.87 -11.81 -1.87
CA VAL A 67 -6.79 -12.25 -3.27
C VAL A 67 -6.28 -11.08 -4.10
N LEU A 68 -5.21 -11.30 -4.88
CA LEU A 68 -4.69 -10.32 -5.83
C LEU A 68 -5.67 -10.21 -7.01
N ILE A 69 -6.15 -9.00 -7.28
CA ILE A 69 -7.06 -8.69 -8.39
C ILE A 69 -6.25 -8.20 -9.60
N HIS A 70 -5.31 -7.29 -9.34
CA HIS A 70 -4.54 -6.61 -10.38
C HIS A 70 -3.19 -6.18 -9.82
N GLU A 71 -2.20 -6.10 -10.70
CA GLU A 71 -0.94 -5.43 -10.44
C GLU A 71 -0.53 -4.57 -11.64
N GLU A 72 0.11 -3.45 -11.34
CA GLU A 72 0.67 -2.55 -12.33
C GLU A 72 1.84 -1.78 -11.72
N THR A 73 2.69 -1.22 -12.56
CA THR A 73 3.71 -0.27 -12.16
C THR A 73 3.12 1.13 -11.96
N PHE A 74 3.85 1.99 -11.24
CA PHE A 74 3.44 3.38 -11.08
C PHE A 74 3.35 4.13 -12.43
N GLU A 75 4.20 3.80 -13.40
CA GLU A 75 4.16 4.43 -14.72
C GLU A 75 2.93 3.98 -15.53
N GLU A 76 2.59 2.69 -15.51
CA GLU A 76 1.35 2.19 -16.14
C GLU A 76 0.10 2.85 -15.54
N ALA A 77 0.07 3.03 -14.21
CA ALA A 77 -1.03 3.73 -13.53
C ALA A 77 -1.14 5.20 -13.97
N LYS A 78 -0.02 5.92 -14.12
CA LYS A 78 0.00 7.31 -14.61
C LYS A 78 -0.49 7.43 -16.05
N GLU A 79 -0.04 6.53 -16.92
CA GLU A 79 -0.44 6.52 -18.34
C GLU A 79 -1.96 6.39 -18.48
N LYS A 80 -2.57 5.51 -17.68
CA LYS A 80 -4.03 5.32 -17.64
C LYS A 80 -4.79 6.54 -17.13
N LEU A 81 -4.16 7.39 -16.31
CA LEU A 81 -4.74 8.62 -15.77
C LEU A 81 -4.58 9.82 -16.72
N GLY A 82 -3.91 9.66 -17.86
CA GLY A 82 -3.64 10.76 -18.80
C GLY A 82 -2.68 11.82 -18.24
N GLN A 83 -1.97 11.51 -17.16
CA GLN A 83 -0.95 12.39 -16.59
C GLN A 83 0.39 12.05 -17.26
N LYS A 84 0.70 12.73 -18.37
CA LYS A 84 2.02 12.73 -19.00
C LYS A 84 2.93 13.78 -18.36
#